data_AF-A0A918FY39-F1
#
_entry.id   AF-A0A918FY39-F1
#
_cell.length_a   1.000
_cell.length_b   1.000
_cell.length_c   1.000
_cell.angle_alpha   90.00
_cell.angle_beta   90.00
_cell.angle_gamma   90.00
#
_symmetry.space_group_name_H-M   'P 1'
#
loop_
_entity.id
_entity.type
_entity.pdbx_description
1 polymer ?
#
loop_
_entity_poly.entity_id
_entity_poly.type
_entity_poly.pdbx_seq_one_letter_code
_entity_poly.pdbx_strand_id
1 'polypeptide(L)'
;MPEPWITDPALCRRAGIPQGTEFKTKPRQPMATPARAFAANVPFSRVTADEAYRQVKYLRLWLEAHDAAHVLVTWVNDTQVTPGGHEARADESITGLPARSRRRLSVGAGATYSWRAWT
;
A
#
# COMPACT_ATOMS: atom_id res chain seq x y z
N MET A 1 -8.71 -1.60 12.79
CA MET A 1 -10.09 -2.05 13.11
C MET A 1 -10.68 -0.98 14.02
N PRO A 2 -11.88 -0.41 13.79
CA PRO A 2 -12.37 0.72 14.58
C PRO A 2 -12.59 0.34 16.05
N GLU A 3 -12.18 1.22 16.96
CA GLU A 3 -12.24 1.03 18.42
C GLU A 3 -13.61 0.54 18.95
N PRO A 4 -14.78 1.08 18.53
CA PRO A 4 -16.08 0.61 19.03
C PRO A 4 -16.45 -0.83 18.65
N TRP A 5 -15.75 -1.46 17.70
CA TRP A 5 -16.02 -2.84 17.30
C TRP A 5 -15.29 -3.88 18.17
N ILE A 6 -14.20 -3.50 18.82
CA ILE A 6 -13.38 -4.37 19.68
C ILE A 6 -13.73 -4.23 21.17
N THR A 7 -14.42 -3.15 21.53
CA THR A 7 -14.95 -2.93 22.89
C THR A 7 -16.37 -3.48 23.08
N ASP A 8 -17.08 -3.88 22.02
CA ASP A 8 -18.35 -4.61 22.12
C ASP A 8 -18.10 -6.14 22.02
N PRO A 9 -18.23 -6.89 23.13
CA PRO A 9 -18.00 -8.33 23.15
C PRO A 9 -19.02 -9.13 22.32
N ALA A 10 -20.24 -8.62 22.13
CA ALA A 10 -21.26 -9.27 21.33
C ALA A 10 -20.98 -9.12 19.83
N LEU A 11 -20.51 -7.95 19.40
CA LEU A 11 -20.03 -7.72 18.03
C LEU A 11 -18.77 -8.57 17.73
N CYS A 12 -17.80 -8.62 18.65
CA CYS A 12 -16.59 -9.45 18.49
C CYS A 12 -16.92 -10.93 18.25
N ARG A 13 -17.83 -11.50 19.06
CA ARG A 13 -18.25 -12.91 18.91
C ARG A 13 -18.95 -13.16 17.58
N ARG A 14 -19.84 -12.26 17.16
CA ARG A 14 -20.54 -12.37 15.86
C ARG A 14 -19.57 -12.27 14.66
N ALA A 15 -18.50 -11.50 14.79
CA ALA A 15 -17.51 -11.29 13.75
C ALA A 15 -16.33 -12.30 13.80
N GLY A 16 -16.30 -13.22 14.78
CA GLY A 16 -15.22 -14.19 14.94
C GLY A 16 -13.89 -13.59 15.39
N ILE A 17 -13.91 -12.46 16.10
CA ILE A 17 -12.72 -11.75 16.57
C ILE A 17 -12.25 -12.37 17.90
N PRO A 18 -11.02 -12.91 18.01
CA PRO A 18 -10.49 -13.49 19.25
C PRO A 18 -10.42 -12.48 20.40
N GLN A 19 -10.73 -12.93 21.62
CA GLN A 19 -10.51 -12.14 22.84
C GLN A 19 -9.03 -11.75 22.97
N GLY A 20 -8.75 -10.48 23.28
CA GLY A 20 -7.40 -9.92 23.33
C GLY A 20 -6.92 -9.29 22.02
N THR A 21 -7.79 -9.10 21.03
CA THR A 21 -7.45 -8.34 19.81
C THR A 21 -7.33 -6.85 20.16
N GLU A 22 -6.09 -6.39 20.38
CA GLU A 22 -5.81 -4.98 20.69
C GLU A 22 -6.07 -4.07 19.48
N PHE A 23 -6.55 -2.85 19.75
CA PHE A 23 -6.61 -1.77 18.76
C PHE A 23 -5.19 -1.44 18.31
N LYS A 24 -4.77 -2.02 17.18
CA LYS A 24 -3.53 -1.59 16.53
C LYS A 24 -3.80 -0.25 15.87
N THR A 25 -3.15 0.79 16.39
CA THR A 25 -3.09 2.09 15.72
C THR A 25 -2.74 1.87 14.25
N LYS A 26 -3.53 2.53 13.37
CA LYS A 26 -3.44 2.49 11.90
C LYS A 26 -2.02 2.35 11.30
N PRO A 27 -0.94 2.96 11.84
CA PRO A 27 0.39 2.85 11.23
C PRO A 27 0.97 1.44 11.07
N ARG A 28 0.56 0.41 11.82
CA ARG A 28 1.15 -0.95 11.72
C ARG A 28 0.37 -1.96 10.86
N GLN A 29 -0.82 -1.60 10.39
CA GLN A 29 -1.63 -2.49 9.55
C GLN A 29 -1.12 -2.74 8.09
N PRO A 30 -0.42 -1.81 7.39
CA PRO A 30 -0.06 -2.02 5.97
C PRO A 30 0.76 -3.28 5.71
N MET A 31 1.67 -3.63 6.61
CA MET A 31 2.69 -4.66 6.36
C MET A 31 2.23 -6.05 6.75
N ALA A 32 1.30 -6.17 7.70
CA ALA A 32 0.94 -7.46 8.28
C ALA A 32 0.26 -8.40 7.26
N THR A 33 -0.53 -7.86 6.34
CA THR A 33 -1.23 -8.68 5.34
C THR A 33 -0.30 -9.11 4.20
N PRO A 34 0.48 -8.22 3.57
CA PRO A 34 1.52 -8.63 2.62
C PRO A 34 2.48 -9.61 3.27
N ALA A 35 3.09 -9.31 4.41
CA ALA A 35 4.07 -10.19 5.04
C ALA A 35 3.55 -11.62 5.28
N ARG A 36 2.27 -11.77 5.68
CA ARG A 36 1.63 -13.09 5.82
C ARG A 36 1.44 -13.80 4.48
N ALA A 37 1.05 -13.09 3.42
CA ALA A 37 0.91 -13.67 2.09
C ALA A 37 2.25 -14.15 1.53
N PHE A 38 3.33 -13.37 1.71
CA PHE A 38 4.69 -13.78 1.34
C PHE A 38 5.13 -15.00 2.15
N ALA A 39 4.97 -14.99 3.48
CA ALA A 39 5.36 -16.11 4.33
C ALA A 39 4.61 -17.42 4.01
N ALA A 40 3.37 -17.31 3.52
CA ALA A 40 2.55 -18.44 3.10
C ALA A 40 2.72 -18.83 1.62
N ASN A 41 3.66 -18.20 0.88
CA ASN A 41 3.86 -18.40 -0.56
C ASN A 41 2.56 -18.29 -1.37
N VAL A 42 1.68 -17.37 -0.97
CA VAL A 42 0.43 -17.13 -1.71
C VAL A 42 0.80 -16.48 -3.05
N PRO A 43 0.36 -17.03 -4.20
CA PRO A 43 0.63 -16.40 -5.48
C PRO A 43 -0.14 -15.09 -5.60
N PHE A 44 0.58 -13.98 -5.80
CA PHE A 44 0.01 -12.68 -6.17
C PHE A 44 0.90 -12.02 -7.23
N SER A 45 0.29 -11.17 -8.07
CA SER A 45 0.99 -10.49 -9.16
C SER A 45 1.47 -9.08 -8.81
N ARG A 46 0.82 -8.40 -7.85
CA ARG A 46 1.16 -7.03 -7.44
C ARG A 46 0.57 -6.67 -6.07
N VAL A 47 1.27 -5.83 -5.32
CA VAL A 47 0.75 -5.17 -4.11
C VAL A 47 0.30 -3.75 -4.42
N THR A 48 -0.89 -3.36 -3.99
CA THR A 48 -1.41 -1.99 -4.12
C THR A 48 -1.69 -1.39 -2.75
N ALA A 49 -1.26 -0.16 -2.51
CA ALA A 49 -1.54 0.56 -1.26
C ALA A 49 -1.85 2.04 -1.52
N ASP A 50 -2.84 2.56 -0.79
CA ASP A 50 -3.22 3.98 -0.84
C ASP A 50 -2.47 4.84 0.18
N GLU A 51 -2.69 6.16 0.12
CA GLU A 51 -2.01 7.17 0.95
C GLU A 51 -2.29 7.02 2.46
N ALA A 52 -3.39 6.35 2.85
CA ALA A 52 -3.70 6.12 4.26
C ALA A 52 -2.61 5.31 4.97
N TYR A 53 -1.79 4.61 4.19
CA TYR A 53 -0.55 4.00 4.63
C TYR A 53 0.57 5.04 4.64
N ARG A 54 0.55 5.94 5.62
CA ARG A 54 1.53 7.01 5.90
C ARG A 54 3.02 6.58 5.94
N GLN A 55 3.33 5.30 5.77
CA GLN A 55 4.66 4.70 5.70
C GLN A 55 5.00 4.17 4.31
N VAL A 56 4.55 4.85 3.25
CA VAL A 56 4.74 4.46 1.85
C VAL A 56 6.21 4.15 1.54
N LYS A 57 7.15 4.96 2.05
CA LYS A 57 8.60 4.77 1.84
C LYS A 57 9.12 3.44 2.39
N TYR A 58 8.75 3.09 3.62
CA TYR A 58 9.16 1.83 4.23
C TYR A 58 8.53 0.64 3.50
N LEU A 59 7.23 0.74 3.19
CA LEU A 59 6.52 -0.30 2.46
C LEU A 59 7.11 -0.54 1.07
N ARG A 60 7.49 0.54 0.37
CA ARG A 60 8.17 0.48 -0.92
C ARG A 60 9.49 -0.28 -0.84
N LEU A 61 10.39 0.14 0.07
CA LEU A 61 11.69 -0.50 0.25
C LEU A 61 11.54 -1.99 0.60
N TRP A 62 10.57 -2.33 1.44
CA TRP A 62 10.28 -3.72 1.79
C TRP A 62 9.81 -4.53 0.58
N LEU A 63 8.94 -3.98 -0.27
CA LEU A 63 8.48 -4.64 -1.50
C LEU A 63 9.60 -4.80 -2.54
N GLU A 64 10.45 -3.78 -2.71
CA GLU A 64 11.62 -3.84 -3.59
C GLU A 64 12.64 -4.90 -3.12
N ALA A 65 12.87 -5.01 -1.81
CA ALA A 65 13.75 -6.05 -1.24
C ALA A 65 13.22 -7.48 -1.43
N HIS A 66 11.93 -7.66 -1.71
CA HIS A 66 11.29 -8.95 -1.99
C HIS A 66 10.96 -9.14 -3.49
N ASP A 67 11.52 -8.29 -4.37
CA ASP A 67 11.27 -8.29 -5.83
C ASP A 67 9.77 -8.28 -6.18
N ALA A 68 9.00 -7.56 -5.40
CA ALA A 68 7.55 -7.55 -5.49
C ALA A 68 7.05 -6.36 -6.31
N ALA A 69 6.38 -6.66 -7.42
CA ALA A 69 5.69 -5.65 -8.21
C ALA A 69 4.67 -4.89 -7.34
N HIS A 70 4.65 -3.56 -7.43
CA HIS A 70 3.80 -2.73 -6.57
C HIS A 70 3.30 -1.46 -7.26
N VAL A 71 2.18 -0.92 -6.76
CA VAL A 71 1.68 0.43 -7.07
C VAL A 71 1.28 1.09 -5.76
N LEU A 72 1.95 2.18 -5.41
CA LEU A 72 1.76 2.88 -4.14
C LEU A 72 1.34 4.32 -4.41
N VAL A 73 0.35 4.80 -3.67
CA VAL A 73 0.02 6.24 -3.64
C VAL A 73 0.96 6.93 -2.67
N THR A 74 1.58 8.02 -3.10
CA THR A 74 2.56 8.81 -2.33
C THR A 74 2.17 10.28 -2.40
N TRP A 75 2.65 11.10 -1.47
CA TRP A 75 2.47 12.53 -1.53
C TRP A 75 3.29 13.15 -2.67
N VAL A 76 2.78 14.22 -3.25
CA VAL A 76 3.43 14.95 -4.35
C VAL A 76 4.84 15.44 -3.98
N ASN A 77 5.08 15.71 -2.71
CA ASN A 77 6.37 16.18 -2.18
C ASN A 77 7.21 15.06 -1.54
N ASP A 78 6.80 13.79 -1.65
CA ASP A 78 7.60 12.69 -1.14
C ASP A 78 8.84 12.47 -2.01
N THR A 79 10.01 12.41 -1.37
CA THR A 79 11.25 11.99 -2.02
C THR A 79 11.25 10.50 -2.33
N GLN A 80 11.61 10.17 -3.56
CA GLN A 80 11.69 8.82 -4.13
C GLN A 80 13.10 8.57 -4.64
N VAL A 81 13.64 7.39 -4.38
CA VAL A 81 14.89 6.94 -4.99
C VAL A 81 14.54 6.06 -6.18
N THR A 82 15.07 6.36 -7.36
CA THR A 82 14.90 5.53 -8.56
C THR A 82 15.84 4.32 -8.53
N PRO A 83 15.60 3.25 -9.31
CA PRO A 83 16.52 2.13 -9.42
C PRO A 83 17.97 2.52 -9.83
N GLY A 84 18.15 3.67 -10.50
CA GLY A 84 19.46 4.22 -10.85
C GLY A 84 20.15 5.00 -9.72
N GLY A 85 19.60 5.01 -8.51
CA GLY A 85 20.15 5.72 -7.35
C GLY A 85 19.85 7.23 -7.33
N HIS A 86 19.11 7.75 -8.31
CA HIS A 86 18.71 9.15 -8.30
C HIS A 86 17.57 9.36 -7.30
N GLU A 87 17.79 10.28 -6.36
CA GLU A 87 16.78 10.74 -5.42
C GLU A 87 16.13 12.03 -5.94
N ALA A 88 14.81 12.04 -6.05
CA ALA A 88 14.04 13.20 -6.51
C ALA A 88 12.66 13.23 -5.85
N ARG A 89 12.05 14.40 -5.75
CA ARG A 89 10.65 14.48 -5.31
C ARG A 89 9.71 13.90 -6.36
N ALA A 90 8.55 13.44 -5.92
CA ALA A 90 7.56 12.84 -6.83
C ALA A 90 7.09 13.82 -7.93
N ASP A 91 6.87 15.10 -7.61
CA ASP A 91 6.55 16.15 -8.58
C ASP A 91 7.67 16.42 -9.59
N GLU A 92 8.91 16.55 -9.12
CA GLU A 92 10.09 16.74 -9.97
C GLU A 92 10.25 15.56 -10.95
N SER A 93 10.10 14.34 -10.43
CA SER A 93 10.15 13.10 -11.21
C SER A 93 9.08 13.09 -12.29
N ILE A 94 7.84 13.48 -11.96
CA ILE A 94 6.73 13.52 -12.92
C ILE A 94 6.93 14.60 -13.98
N THR A 95 7.44 15.77 -13.59
CA THR A 95 7.64 16.92 -14.49
C THR A 95 8.68 16.61 -15.57
N GLY A 96 9.69 15.79 -15.24
CA GLY A 96 10.70 15.34 -16.20
C GLY A 96 10.23 14.27 -17.19
N LEU A 97 9.04 13.69 -17.01
CA LEU A 97 8.57 12.59 -17.86
C LEU A 97 7.86 13.09 -19.13
N PRO A 98 8.13 12.48 -20.29
CA PRO A 98 7.34 12.72 -21.49
C PRO A 98 5.85 12.42 -21.27
N ALA A 99 4.95 13.19 -21.87
CA ALA A 99 3.51 12.97 -21.74
C ALA A 99 3.05 11.54 -22.15
N ARG A 100 3.79 10.91 -23.07
CA ARG A 100 3.58 9.51 -23.50
C ARG A 100 3.86 8.46 -22.42
N SER A 101 4.62 8.80 -21.38
CA SER A 101 4.95 7.90 -20.27
C SER A 101 3.80 7.73 -19.27
N ARG A 102 2.69 8.46 -19.49
CA ARG A 102 1.49 8.37 -18.68
C ARG A 102 0.59 7.24 -19.17
N ARG A 103 0.25 6.32 -18.27
CA ARG A 103 -0.71 5.25 -18.57
C ARG A 103 -1.86 5.22 -17.56
N ARG A 104 -3.08 5.03 -18.05
CA ARG A 104 -4.22 4.69 -17.21
C ARG A 104 -4.19 3.18 -16.96
N LEU A 105 -4.13 2.79 -15.69
CA LEU A 105 -4.21 1.39 -15.29
C LEU A 105 -5.55 1.17 -14.57
N SER A 106 -6.24 0.09 -14.93
CA SER A 106 -7.45 -0.36 -14.23
C SER A 106 -7.06 -1.15 -12.99
N VAL A 107 -7.81 -1.00 -11.90
CA VAL A 107 -7.56 -1.62 -10.58
C VAL A 107 -8.23 -2.99 -10.43
N GLY A 108 -8.76 -3.56 -11.52
CA GLY A 108 -9.53 -4.80 -11.53
C GLY A 108 -11.05 -4.55 -11.52
N ALA A 109 -11.82 -5.60 -11.82
CA ALA A 109 -13.28 -5.54 -11.85
C ALA A 109 -13.83 -5.35 -10.42
N GLY A 110 -14.15 -4.11 -10.05
CA GLY A 110 -14.71 -3.78 -8.72
C GLY A 110 -14.34 -2.41 -8.16
N ALA A 111 -13.43 -1.66 -8.78
CA ALA A 111 -13.03 -0.34 -8.30
C ALA A 111 -13.81 0.80 -8.98
N THR A 112 -14.40 1.71 -8.19
CA THR A 112 -15.16 2.89 -8.65
C THR A 112 -14.26 4.07 -9.05
N TYR A 113 -12.94 4.00 -8.80
CA TYR A 113 -11.97 5.06 -9.05
C TYR A 113 -10.88 4.61 -10.04
N SER A 114 -10.42 5.53 -10.91
CA SER A 114 -9.36 5.23 -11.89
C SER A 114 -8.06 5.95 -11.56
N TRP A 115 -6.97 5.20 -11.44
CA TRP A 115 -5.65 5.73 -11.09
C TRP A 115 -4.81 6.06 -12.34
N ARG A 116 -3.85 6.96 -12.15
CA ARG A 116 -2.86 7.37 -13.16
C ARG A 116 -1.50 6.90 -12.66
N ALA A 117 -0.81 6.10 -13.47
CA ALA A 117 0.53 5.60 -13.18
C ALA A 117 1.50 6.04 -14.27
N TRP A 118 2.79 6.07 -13.92
CA TRP A 118 3.90 6.39 -14.82
C TRP A 118 4.82 5.16 -14.88
N THR A 119 5.33 4.83 -16.06
CA THR A 119 6.26 3.70 -16.29
C THR A 119 7.52 4.17 -16.98
#